data_AF-A0A4R6WG04-F1
#
_entry.id   AF-A0A4R6WG04-F1
#
_cell.length_a   1.000
_cell.length_b   1.000
_cell.length_c   1.000
_cell.angle_alpha   90.00
_cell.angle_beta   90.00
_cell.angle_gamma   90.00
#
_symmetry.space_group_name_H-M   'P 1'
#
loop_
_entity.id
_entity.type
_entity.pdbx_description
1 polymer ?
#
loop_
_entity_poly.entity_id
_entity_poly.type
_entity_poly.pdbx_seq_one_letter_code
_entity_poly.pdbx_strand_id
1 'polypeptide(L)'
;MEKIETGRNSYAGMMYSSDFVYWYTYLKRRIAKGWSSEELSFLLGKAPFYYNDFELMHVVENFLQSERTMLDRIYQDSTVEPIMPVRESYETNEERLIRVNIEEGDFYREFELTVPWTFTPEQHYKEAGVWKSRKYTLPELTFKEWLLDENLEMVSDATIDIRHKLNRLLEKGELKEGKSAIELFREVEFTGRDNLKIYPRHLKDGLYNLIKAGKVYVRNVNGRYVFFKV
;
A
#
# COMPACT_ATOMS: atom_id res chain seq x y z
N MET A 1 17.91 26.80 -20.00
CA MET A 1 17.24 25.95 -19.00
C MET A 1 15.83 25.74 -19.52
N GLU A 2 15.61 24.63 -20.23
CA GLU A 2 14.27 24.21 -20.62
C GLU A 2 13.51 23.85 -19.34
N LYS A 3 12.34 24.47 -19.13
CA LYS A 3 11.38 23.99 -18.15
C LYS A 3 10.94 22.61 -18.62
N ILE A 4 11.42 21.58 -17.96
CA ILE A 4 10.80 20.26 -18.03
C ILE A 4 9.38 20.48 -17.55
N GLU A 5 8.39 20.21 -18.39
CA GLU A 5 6.99 20.25 -18.00
C GLU A 5 6.80 19.27 -16.84
N THR A 6 6.76 19.80 -15.62
CA THR A 6 6.36 19.06 -14.43
C THR A 6 4.95 18.54 -14.69
N GLY A 7 4.83 17.23 -14.86
CA GLY A 7 3.56 16.58 -15.15
C GLY A 7 2.57 16.85 -14.02
N ARG A 8 1.42 17.45 -14.36
CA ARG A 8 0.31 17.63 -13.44
C ARG A 8 -0.72 16.56 -13.74
N ASN A 9 -0.85 15.59 -12.86
CA ASN A 9 -1.84 14.54 -12.98
C ASN A 9 -2.96 14.80 -11.98
N SER A 10 -4.21 14.57 -12.38
CA SER A 10 -5.33 14.67 -11.46
C SER A 10 -6.30 13.52 -11.72
N TYR A 11 -6.81 12.92 -10.66
CA TYR A 11 -7.89 11.95 -10.73
C TYR A 11 -8.95 12.25 -9.69
N ALA A 12 -10.14 11.71 -9.94
CA ALA A 12 -11.28 11.93 -9.07
C ALA A 12 -12.14 10.67 -9.02
N GLY A 13 -12.77 10.44 -7.88
CA GLY A 13 -13.66 9.31 -7.65
C GLY A 13 -14.76 9.65 -6.66
N MET A 14 -15.83 8.87 -6.71
CA MET A 14 -16.93 8.95 -5.76
C MET A 14 -16.68 7.92 -4.65
N MET A 15 -16.85 8.32 -3.39
CA MET A 15 -16.79 7.38 -2.27
C MET A 15 -17.59 7.86 -1.06
N TYR A 16 -17.96 6.92 -0.19
CA TYR A 16 -18.54 7.24 1.11
C TYR A 16 -17.48 7.79 2.08
N SER A 17 -17.94 8.57 3.07
CA SER A 17 -17.06 9.13 4.09
C SER A 17 -16.31 8.04 4.88
N SER A 18 -16.91 6.85 5.06
CA SER A 18 -16.28 5.71 5.73
C SER A 18 -15.15 5.10 4.91
N ASP A 19 -15.36 4.98 3.60
CA ASP A 19 -14.38 4.38 2.69
C ASP A 19 -13.19 5.30 2.48
N PHE A 20 -13.43 6.62 2.48
CA PHE A 20 -12.36 7.62 2.48
C PHE A 20 -11.37 7.42 3.61
N VAL A 21 -11.83 7.16 4.83
CA VAL A 21 -10.94 6.96 5.97
C VAL A 21 -10.01 5.75 5.74
N TYR A 22 -10.55 4.64 5.21
CA TYR A 22 -9.75 3.46 4.87
C TYR A 22 -8.79 3.73 3.71
N TRP A 23 -9.29 4.32 2.63
CA TRP A 23 -8.49 4.67 1.46
C TRP A 23 -7.32 5.60 1.85
N TYR A 24 -7.59 6.65 2.61
CA TYR A 24 -6.59 7.59 3.12
C TYR A 24 -5.56 6.90 4.02
N THR A 25 -6.02 6.02 4.93
CA THR A 25 -5.14 5.25 5.81
C THR A 25 -4.15 4.40 5.00
N TYR A 26 -4.63 3.65 4.02
CA TYR A 26 -3.77 2.78 3.23
C TYR A 26 -2.83 3.54 2.29
N LEU A 27 -3.28 4.69 1.74
CA LEU A 27 -2.42 5.59 0.97
C LEU A 27 -1.26 6.12 1.82
N LYS A 28 -1.55 6.66 3.02
CA LYS A 28 -0.50 7.15 3.93
C LYS A 28 0.46 6.05 4.35
N ARG A 29 -0.05 4.83 4.62
CA ARG A 29 0.80 3.66 4.94
C ARG A 29 1.71 3.26 3.80
N ARG A 30 1.21 3.22 2.57
CA ARG A 30 2.02 2.92 1.38
C ARG A 30 3.17 3.91 1.28
N ILE A 31 2.86 5.20 1.33
CA ILE A 31 3.83 6.29 1.23
C ILE A 31 4.85 6.21 2.36
N ALA A 32 4.41 5.97 3.60
CA ALA A 32 5.30 5.82 4.75
C ALA A 32 6.26 4.63 4.64
N LYS A 33 5.82 3.51 4.03
CA LYS A 33 6.69 2.37 3.73
C LYS A 33 7.64 2.63 2.56
N GLY A 34 7.30 3.57 1.68
CA GLY A 34 8.01 3.86 0.45
C GLY A 34 7.79 2.79 -0.62
N TRP A 35 6.62 2.13 -0.59
CA TRP A 35 6.27 1.10 -1.57
C TRP A 35 5.50 1.71 -2.73
N SER A 36 5.73 1.22 -3.94
CA SER A 36 4.90 1.54 -5.10
C SER A 36 3.56 0.79 -5.07
N SER A 37 2.59 1.27 -5.84
CA SER A 37 1.30 0.59 -6.00
C SER A 37 1.45 -0.80 -6.64
N GLU A 38 2.41 -0.97 -7.54
CA GLU A 38 2.74 -2.26 -8.15
C GLU A 38 3.32 -3.24 -7.12
N GLU A 39 4.17 -2.78 -6.20
CA GLU A 39 4.72 -3.62 -5.13
C GLU A 39 3.63 -4.14 -4.18
N LEU A 40 2.65 -3.30 -3.84
CA LEU A 40 1.49 -3.76 -3.07
C LEU A 40 0.64 -4.76 -3.84
N SER A 41 0.42 -4.53 -5.13
CA SER A 41 -0.29 -5.48 -5.99
C SER A 41 0.41 -6.84 -6.02
N PHE A 42 1.75 -6.83 -6.08
CA PHE A 42 2.57 -8.04 -5.98
C PHE A 42 2.41 -8.73 -4.62
N LEU A 43 2.48 -8.00 -3.50
CA LEU A 43 2.29 -8.59 -2.15
C LEU A 43 0.89 -9.18 -1.95
N LEU A 44 -0.14 -8.57 -2.56
CA LEU A 44 -1.50 -9.11 -2.60
C LEU A 44 -1.60 -10.37 -3.48
N GLY A 45 -0.60 -10.66 -4.31
CA GLY A 45 -0.61 -11.75 -5.28
C GLY A 45 -1.55 -11.46 -6.45
N LYS A 46 -1.68 -10.20 -6.88
CA LYS A 46 -2.59 -9.74 -7.93
C LYS A 46 -1.83 -9.14 -9.12
N ALA A 47 -2.54 -8.80 -10.18
CA ALA A 47 -1.97 -8.15 -11.36
C ALA A 47 -1.36 -6.78 -10.98
N PRO A 48 -0.32 -6.29 -11.69
CA PRO A 48 0.44 -5.08 -11.32
C PRO A 48 -0.39 -3.81 -11.07
N PHE A 49 -1.52 -3.64 -11.77
CA PHE A 49 -2.39 -2.47 -11.69
C PHE A 49 -3.48 -2.58 -10.62
N TYR A 50 -3.63 -3.73 -9.96
CA TYR A 50 -4.80 -4.02 -9.12
C TYR A 50 -4.94 -3.09 -7.92
N TYR A 51 -3.85 -2.80 -7.20
CA TYR A 51 -3.87 -1.82 -6.11
C TYR A 51 -3.93 -0.38 -6.64
N ASN A 52 -3.37 -0.13 -7.82
CA ASN A 52 -3.42 1.19 -8.45
C ASN A 52 -4.87 1.59 -8.77
N ASP A 53 -5.71 0.67 -9.22
CA ASP A 53 -7.15 0.93 -9.44
C ASP A 53 -7.88 1.31 -8.14
N PHE A 54 -7.44 0.79 -7.00
CA PHE A 54 -7.93 1.21 -5.69
C PHE A 54 -7.44 2.62 -5.33
N GLU A 55 -6.15 2.93 -5.51
CA GLU A 55 -5.61 4.27 -5.23
C GLU A 55 -6.22 5.36 -6.13
N LEU A 56 -6.46 5.04 -7.40
CA LEU A 56 -7.15 5.89 -8.38
C LEU A 56 -8.67 5.97 -8.17
N MET A 57 -9.19 5.32 -7.13
CA MET A 57 -10.60 5.36 -6.73
C MET A 57 -11.58 4.71 -7.74
N HIS A 58 -11.12 3.79 -8.59
CA HIS A 58 -11.99 3.12 -9.57
C HIS A 58 -12.91 2.06 -8.94
N VAL A 59 -12.46 1.37 -7.88
CA VAL A 59 -13.15 0.18 -7.31
C VAL A 59 -13.09 0.11 -5.77
N VAL A 60 -13.12 1.26 -5.10
CA VAL A 60 -12.82 1.39 -3.66
C VAL A 60 -13.64 0.44 -2.78
N GLU A 61 -14.97 0.47 -2.89
CA GLU A 61 -15.85 -0.34 -2.03
C GLU A 61 -15.58 -1.85 -2.18
N ASN A 62 -15.64 -2.35 -3.41
CA ASN A 62 -15.41 -3.77 -3.72
C ASN A 62 -14.00 -4.23 -3.30
N PHE A 63 -13.01 -3.37 -3.50
CA PHE A 63 -11.64 -3.63 -3.06
C PHE A 63 -11.56 -3.75 -1.53
N LEU A 64 -12.14 -2.80 -0.79
CA LEU A 64 -12.13 -2.83 0.68
C LEU A 64 -12.85 -4.06 1.24
N GLN A 65 -13.97 -4.45 0.65
CA GLN A 65 -14.68 -5.66 1.09
C GLN A 65 -13.85 -6.94 0.90
N SER A 66 -13.07 -7.02 -0.18
CA SER A 66 -12.32 -8.22 -0.55
C SER A 66 -10.90 -8.30 0.03
N GLU A 67 -10.21 -7.16 0.15
CA GLU A 67 -8.76 -7.14 0.41
C GLU A 67 -8.35 -6.45 1.71
N ARG A 68 -9.26 -5.77 2.42
CA ARG A 68 -8.93 -5.04 3.67
C ARG A 68 -8.17 -5.90 4.68
N THR A 69 -8.68 -7.08 5.01
CA THR A 69 -8.04 -8.01 5.96
C THR A 69 -6.63 -8.39 5.51
N MET A 70 -6.42 -8.50 4.20
CA MET A 70 -5.10 -8.81 3.65
C MET A 70 -4.16 -7.62 3.74
N LEU A 71 -4.65 -6.40 3.46
CA LEU A 71 -3.85 -5.19 3.66
C LEU A 71 -3.43 -5.00 5.11
N ASP A 72 -4.35 -5.20 6.06
CA ASP A 72 -4.03 -5.15 7.49
C ASP A 72 -2.95 -6.17 7.86
N ARG A 73 -3.01 -7.37 7.25
CA ARG A 73 -1.96 -8.39 7.40
C ARG A 73 -0.64 -7.95 6.75
N ILE A 74 -0.65 -7.37 5.55
CA ILE A 74 0.55 -6.90 4.85
C ILE A 74 1.24 -5.81 5.68
N TYR A 75 0.50 -4.84 6.17
CA TYR A 75 1.02 -3.75 7.01
C TYR A 75 1.28 -4.15 8.46
N GLN A 76 0.79 -5.32 8.89
CA GLN A 76 0.81 -5.79 10.28
C GLN A 76 0.10 -4.82 11.24
N ASP A 77 -0.90 -4.09 10.74
CA ASP A 77 -1.61 -3.05 11.47
C ASP A 77 -3.05 -2.92 10.95
N SER A 78 -4.02 -3.15 11.84
CA SER A 78 -5.45 -3.03 11.57
C SER A 78 -6.06 -1.73 12.09
N THR A 79 -5.23 -0.85 12.68
CA THR A 79 -5.70 0.46 13.10
C THR A 79 -6.10 1.29 11.88
N VAL A 80 -6.96 2.27 12.09
CA VAL A 80 -7.37 3.19 11.05
C VAL A 80 -6.95 4.57 11.53
N GLU A 81 -6.54 5.43 10.60
CA GLU A 81 -6.28 6.83 10.93
C GLU A 81 -7.49 7.37 11.70
N PRO A 82 -7.28 7.97 12.89
CA PRO A 82 -8.37 8.41 13.74
C PRO A 82 -8.94 9.71 13.18
N ILE A 83 -9.56 9.65 12.00
CA ILE A 83 -10.21 10.77 11.31
C ILE A 83 -11.72 10.59 11.45
N MET A 84 -12.42 11.68 11.76
CA MET A 84 -13.88 11.70 11.84
C MET A 84 -14.44 12.77 10.91
N PRO A 85 -15.01 12.37 9.75
CA PRO A 85 -15.84 13.24 8.94
C PRO A 85 -17.05 13.70 9.76
N VAL A 86 -17.30 15.01 9.80
CA VAL A 86 -18.51 15.57 10.39
C VAL A 86 -19.69 15.17 9.52
N ARG A 87 -20.77 14.73 10.16
CA ARG A 87 -22.06 14.50 9.51
C ARG A 87 -23.05 15.50 10.06
N GLU A 88 -23.63 16.31 9.19
CA GLU A 88 -24.70 17.20 9.59
C GLU A 88 -25.99 16.40 9.83
N SER A 89 -26.88 16.93 10.67
CA SER A 89 -28.08 16.19 11.12
C SER A 89 -29.05 15.83 10.00
N TYR A 90 -28.99 16.53 8.88
CA TYR A 90 -29.79 16.30 7.69
C TYR A 90 -29.05 15.52 6.59
N GLU A 91 -27.75 15.24 6.77
CA GLU A 91 -26.98 14.52 5.75
C GLU A 91 -27.29 13.03 5.78
N THR A 92 -27.64 12.50 4.61
CA THR A 92 -27.70 11.06 4.35
C THR A 92 -26.31 10.51 4.04
N ASN A 93 -26.10 9.23 4.29
CA ASN A 93 -24.87 8.55 3.90
C ASN A 93 -24.84 8.41 2.38
N GLU A 94 -24.17 9.35 1.71
CA GLU A 94 -24.06 9.42 0.25
C GLU A 94 -22.58 9.41 -0.18
N GLU A 95 -22.35 8.95 -1.40
CA GLU A 95 -21.05 9.10 -2.03
C GLU A 95 -20.82 10.54 -2.43
N ARG A 96 -19.60 11.03 -2.24
CA ARG A 96 -19.21 12.37 -2.66
C ARG A 96 -17.92 12.34 -3.46
N LEU A 97 -17.75 13.34 -4.32
CA LEU A 97 -16.59 13.47 -5.20
C LEU A 97 -15.35 13.88 -4.40
N ILE A 98 -14.30 13.09 -4.52
CA ILE A 98 -12.95 13.42 -4.05
C ILE A 98 -12.06 13.65 -5.26
N ARG A 99 -11.17 14.64 -5.17
CA ARG A 99 -10.15 14.89 -6.19
C ARG A 99 -8.77 14.82 -5.57
N VAL A 100 -7.84 14.24 -6.31
CA VAL A 100 -6.43 14.20 -5.97
C VAL A 100 -5.67 14.85 -7.11
N ASN A 101 -4.97 15.93 -6.81
CA ASN A 101 -3.99 16.51 -7.72
C ASN A 101 -2.61 16.01 -7.30
N ILE A 102 -1.83 15.57 -8.28
CA ILE A 102 -0.44 15.16 -8.12
C ILE A 102 0.43 16.10 -8.95
N GLU A 103 1.33 16.78 -8.26
CA GLU A 103 2.38 17.56 -8.89
C GLU A 103 3.69 16.78 -8.78
N GLU A 104 4.27 16.42 -9.93
CA GLU A 104 5.58 15.77 -9.97
C GLU A 104 6.69 16.82 -9.89
N GLY A 105 7.49 16.74 -8.83
CA GLY A 105 8.77 17.42 -8.73
C GLY A 105 9.94 16.46 -9.01
N ASP A 106 11.16 16.99 -8.95
CA ASP A 106 12.37 16.22 -9.31
C ASP A 106 12.62 15.01 -8.38
N PHE A 107 12.29 15.14 -7.09
CA PHE A 107 12.57 14.14 -6.04
C PHE A 107 11.34 13.75 -5.22
N TYR A 108 10.18 14.30 -5.55
CA TYR A 108 8.96 14.03 -4.80
C TYR A 108 7.73 14.17 -5.68
N ARG A 109 6.64 13.53 -5.25
CA ARG A 109 5.29 13.76 -5.73
C ARG A 109 4.49 14.44 -4.63
N GLU A 110 3.94 15.60 -4.93
CA GLU A 110 3.08 16.33 -4.00
C GLU A 110 1.63 16.01 -4.30
N PHE A 111 0.94 15.48 -3.29
CA PHE A 111 -0.47 15.14 -3.33
C PHE A 111 -1.26 16.26 -2.69
N GLU A 112 -2.29 16.73 -3.38
CA GLU A 112 -3.28 17.68 -2.87
C GLU A 112 -4.67 17.06 -3.01
N LEU A 113 -5.30 16.78 -1.87
CA LEU A 113 -6.60 16.16 -1.76
C LEU A 113 -7.67 17.24 -1.56
N THR A 114 -8.63 17.29 -2.47
CA THR A 114 -9.87 18.06 -2.29
C THR A 114 -10.98 17.11 -1.86
N VAL A 115 -11.42 17.25 -0.61
CA VAL A 115 -12.48 16.43 -0.02
C VAL A 115 -13.70 17.28 0.34
N PRO A 116 -14.92 16.73 0.21
CA PRO A 116 -16.15 17.49 0.43
C PRO A 116 -16.63 17.48 1.89
N TRP A 117 -15.97 16.73 2.77
CA TRP A 117 -16.32 16.67 4.18
C TRP A 117 -15.46 17.61 5.01
N THR A 118 -16.05 18.11 6.10
CA THR A 118 -15.30 18.74 7.19
C THR A 118 -14.92 17.69 8.24
N PHE A 119 -13.91 17.96 9.05
CA PHE A 119 -13.40 17.01 10.05
C PHE A 119 -13.43 17.63 11.45
N THR A 120 -13.76 16.82 12.45
CA THR A 120 -13.75 17.25 13.86
C THR A 120 -12.57 16.61 14.61
N PRO A 121 -11.85 17.36 15.46
CA PRO A 121 -10.78 16.82 16.30
C PRO A 121 -11.32 16.08 17.54
N GLU A 122 -12.61 16.22 17.87
CA GLU A 122 -13.20 15.60 19.05
C GLU A 122 -14.67 15.24 18.81
N GLN A 123 -15.08 14.08 19.33
CA GLN A 123 -16.47 13.65 19.37
C GLN A 123 -16.85 13.30 20.80
N HIS A 124 -17.93 13.90 21.29
CA HIS A 124 -18.55 13.55 22.56
C HIS A 124 -19.70 12.57 22.33
N TYR A 125 -19.69 11.45 23.05
CA TYR A 125 -20.74 10.44 22.96
C TYR A 125 -21.06 9.87 24.35
N LYS A 126 -22.27 9.32 24.51
CA LYS A 126 -22.67 8.63 25.74
C LYS A 126 -22.46 7.13 25.59
N GLU A 127 -21.78 6.51 26.52
CA GLU A 127 -21.62 5.06 26.61
C GLU A 127 -21.98 4.60 28.02
N ALA A 128 -22.96 3.70 28.14
CA ALA A 128 -23.48 3.24 29.43
C ALA A 128 -23.90 4.38 30.39
N GLY A 129 -24.45 5.47 29.85
CA GLY A 129 -24.88 6.64 30.63
C GLY A 129 -23.76 7.61 31.03
N VAL A 130 -22.49 7.28 30.75
CA VAL A 130 -21.32 8.14 31.01
C VAL A 130 -20.95 8.89 29.74
N TRP A 131 -20.73 10.21 29.84
CA TRP A 131 -20.17 11.00 28.75
C TRP A 131 -18.70 10.66 28.54
N LYS A 132 -18.36 10.27 27.32
CA LYS A 132 -16.99 10.03 26.87
C LYS A 132 -16.64 10.97 25.72
N SER A 133 -15.37 11.31 25.64
CA SER A 133 -14.78 12.07 24.55
C SER A 133 -13.76 11.22 23.81
N ARG A 134 -13.88 11.14 22.48
CA ARG A 134 -12.86 10.53 21.63
C ARG A 134 -12.18 11.61 20.80
N LYS A 135 -10.86 11.61 20.85
CA LYS A 135 -10.01 12.52 20.07
C LYS A 135 -9.72 11.92 18.70
N TYR A 136 -9.68 12.81 17.71
CA TYR A 136 -9.43 12.52 16.31
C TYR A 136 -8.35 13.48 15.78
N THR A 137 -7.65 13.05 14.73
CA THR A 137 -6.67 13.85 14.01
C THR A 137 -7.34 14.49 12.79
N LEU A 138 -6.92 15.72 12.47
CA LEU A 138 -7.29 16.33 11.19
C LEU A 138 -6.43 15.69 10.09
N PRO A 139 -7.05 15.24 8.98
CA PRO A 139 -6.28 14.67 7.88
C PRO A 139 -5.39 15.74 7.26
N GLU A 140 -4.17 15.35 6.93
CA GLU A 140 -3.27 16.14 6.12
C GLU A 140 -3.73 16.01 4.66
N LEU A 141 -4.31 17.08 4.11
CA LEU A 141 -4.82 17.10 2.74
C LEU A 141 -3.74 17.42 1.71
N THR A 142 -2.57 17.89 2.15
CA THR A 142 -1.42 18.13 1.27
C THR A 142 -0.19 17.46 1.86
N PHE A 143 0.38 16.49 1.14
CA PHE A 143 1.55 15.75 1.61
C PHE A 143 2.46 15.32 0.46
N LYS A 144 3.70 14.99 0.79
CA LYS A 144 4.73 14.60 -0.19
C LYS A 144 5.10 13.13 -0.07
N GLU A 145 5.12 12.45 -1.20
CA GLU A 145 5.80 11.18 -1.38
C GLU A 145 7.19 11.45 -1.94
N TRP A 146 8.22 11.17 -1.15
CA TRP A 146 9.60 11.29 -1.61
C TRP A 146 9.94 10.11 -2.53
N LEU A 147 10.35 10.42 -3.75
CA LEU A 147 10.87 9.43 -4.67
C LEU A 147 12.26 9.05 -4.14
N LEU A 148 12.37 7.85 -3.59
CA LEU A 148 13.63 7.34 -3.06
C LEU A 148 14.65 7.26 -4.21
N ASP A 149 15.68 8.09 -4.14
CA ASP A 149 16.88 7.92 -4.96
C ASP A 149 17.69 6.76 -4.35
N GLU A 150 17.35 5.54 -4.75
CA GLU A 150 18.10 4.37 -4.32
C GLU A 150 19.45 4.36 -5.01
N ASN A 151 20.52 4.49 -4.22
CA ASN A 151 21.87 4.26 -4.71
C ASN A 151 21.98 2.83 -5.29
N LEU A 152 22.52 2.72 -6.50
CA LEU A 152 22.77 1.45 -7.21
C LEU A 152 23.46 0.40 -6.33
N GLU A 153 24.36 0.82 -5.44
CA GLU A 153 25.04 -0.07 -4.49
C GLU A 153 24.06 -0.73 -3.52
N MET A 154 23.11 0.04 -2.97
CA MET A 154 22.09 -0.49 -2.05
C MET A 154 21.16 -1.49 -2.73
N VAL A 155 20.77 -1.20 -3.98
CA VAL A 155 19.94 -2.11 -4.79
C VAL A 155 20.67 -3.41 -5.08
N SER A 156 21.97 -3.31 -5.42
CA SER A 156 22.83 -4.47 -5.65
C SER A 156 22.93 -5.35 -4.41
N ASP A 157 23.24 -4.76 -3.25
CA ASP A 157 23.34 -5.48 -1.98
C ASP A 157 22.03 -6.16 -1.58
N ALA A 158 20.90 -5.45 -1.73
CA ALA A 158 19.58 -6.00 -1.46
C ALA A 158 19.28 -7.19 -2.37
N THR A 159 19.61 -7.08 -3.65
CA THR A 159 19.41 -8.15 -4.63
C THR A 159 20.25 -9.39 -4.32
N ILE A 160 21.50 -9.20 -3.89
CA ILE A 160 22.39 -10.29 -3.47
C ILE A 160 21.83 -11.00 -2.23
N ASP A 161 21.40 -10.24 -1.22
CA ASP A 161 20.81 -10.79 0.01
C ASP A 161 19.54 -11.60 -0.28
N ILE A 162 18.61 -11.03 -1.05
CA ILE A 162 17.40 -11.71 -1.51
C ILE A 162 17.74 -13.01 -2.24
N ARG A 163 18.70 -12.97 -3.18
CA ARG A 163 19.11 -14.17 -3.93
C ARG A 163 19.62 -15.27 -3.01
N HIS A 164 20.46 -14.94 -2.04
CA HIS A 164 20.95 -15.92 -1.08
C HIS A 164 19.82 -16.53 -0.25
N LYS A 165 18.90 -15.71 0.26
CA LYS A 165 17.75 -16.19 1.04
C LYS A 165 16.82 -17.06 0.22
N LEU A 166 16.48 -16.66 -1.01
CA LEU A 166 15.63 -17.44 -1.91
C LEU A 166 16.26 -18.80 -2.26
N ASN A 167 17.56 -18.85 -2.54
CA ASN A 167 18.26 -20.12 -2.78
C ASN A 167 18.22 -21.02 -1.53
N ARG A 168 18.40 -20.47 -0.33
CA ARG A 168 18.27 -21.22 0.92
C ARG A 168 16.86 -21.78 1.12
N LEU A 169 15.81 -21.02 0.79
CA LEU A 169 14.42 -21.48 0.84
C LEU A 169 14.19 -22.65 -0.14
N LEU A 170 14.80 -22.59 -1.34
CA LEU A 170 14.72 -23.66 -2.33
C LEU A 170 15.46 -24.94 -1.91
N GLU A 171 16.63 -24.80 -1.28
CA GLU A 171 17.43 -25.93 -0.77
C GLU A 171 16.70 -26.66 0.35
N LYS A 172 16.09 -25.91 1.27
CA LYS A 172 15.26 -26.45 2.36
C LYS A 172 13.94 -27.05 1.89
N GLY A 173 13.53 -26.77 0.65
CA GLY A 173 12.26 -27.25 0.10
C GLY A 173 11.02 -26.54 0.65
N GLU A 174 11.17 -25.34 1.20
CA GLU A 174 10.04 -24.57 1.78
C GLU A 174 9.01 -24.10 0.74
N LEU A 175 9.39 -24.10 -0.54
CA LEU A 175 8.52 -23.76 -1.67
C LEU A 175 7.77 -24.98 -2.24
N LYS A 176 7.88 -26.18 -1.65
CA LYS A 176 7.19 -27.38 -2.13
C LYS A 176 5.67 -27.28 -2.01
N GLU A 177 5.18 -26.71 -0.91
CA GLU A 177 3.74 -26.55 -0.63
C GLU A 177 3.15 -25.27 -1.23
N GLY A 178 4.00 -24.42 -1.81
CA GLY A 178 3.62 -23.10 -2.30
C GLY A 178 3.70 -22.06 -1.20
N LYS A 179 4.25 -20.88 -1.52
CA LYS A 179 4.20 -19.70 -0.64
C LYS A 179 3.71 -18.49 -1.42
N SER A 180 2.89 -17.67 -0.76
CA SER A 180 2.43 -16.38 -1.30
C SER A 180 3.55 -15.33 -1.26
N ALA A 181 3.37 -14.25 -2.02
CA ALA A 181 4.32 -13.14 -2.05
C ALA A 181 4.56 -12.53 -0.66
N ILE A 182 3.51 -12.34 0.16
CA ILE A 182 3.64 -11.78 1.51
C ILE A 182 4.38 -12.72 2.47
N GLU A 183 4.15 -14.03 2.37
CA GLU A 183 4.85 -15.01 3.21
C GLU A 183 6.34 -15.00 2.88
N LEU A 184 6.68 -15.03 1.59
CA LEU A 184 8.07 -14.93 1.15
C LEU A 184 8.69 -13.60 1.54
N PHE A 185 7.96 -12.48 1.43
CA PHE A 185 8.47 -11.17 1.80
C PHE A 185 8.83 -11.11 3.28
N ARG A 186 7.98 -11.63 4.17
CA ARG A 186 8.27 -11.67 5.61
C ARG A 186 9.50 -12.49 5.97
N GLU A 187 9.78 -13.56 5.22
CA GLU A 187 10.98 -14.39 5.42
C GLU A 187 12.26 -13.68 4.97
N VAL A 188 12.17 -12.75 4.03
CA VAL A 188 13.34 -12.10 3.41
C VAL A 188 13.55 -10.64 3.80
N GLU A 189 12.52 -9.95 4.28
CA GLU A 189 12.53 -8.52 4.63
C GLU A 189 13.55 -8.22 5.73
N PHE A 190 13.67 -9.10 6.73
CA PHE A 190 14.63 -8.93 7.82
C PHE A 190 16.04 -9.36 7.39
N THR A 191 16.96 -8.40 7.30
CA THR A 191 18.36 -8.61 6.89
C THR A 191 19.32 -8.74 8.06
N GLY A 192 18.92 -8.30 9.26
CA GLY A 192 19.82 -8.18 10.42
C GLY A 192 20.93 -7.15 10.23
N ARG A 193 20.86 -6.31 9.19
CA ARG A 193 21.82 -5.23 8.90
C ARG A 193 21.09 -3.89 8.97
N ASP A 194 21.57 -2.99 9.82
CA ASP A 194 20.87 -1.72 10.11
C ASP A 194 20.67 -0.82 8.87
N ASN A 195 21.53 -0.92 7.86
CA ASN A 195 21.50 -0.06 6.67
C ASN A 195 20.95 -0.74 5.40
N LEU A 196 20.48 -1.99 5.49
CA LEU A 196 19.96 -2.70 4.31
C LEU A 196 18.43 -2.81 4.37
N LYS A 197 17.76 -1.97 3.59
CA LYS A 197 16.30 -2.01 3.44
C LYS A 197 15.91 -2.86 2.23
N ILE A 198 15.01 -3.82 2.46
CA ILE A 198 14.47 -4.68 1.42
C ILE A 198 13.07 -4.21 1.05
N TYR A 199 12.84 -4.01 -0.24
CA TYR A 199 11.55 -3.64 -0.81
C TYR A 199 10.92 -4.83 -1.54
N PRO A 200 9.59 -4.87 -1.70
CA PRO A 200 8.92 -5.95 -2.40
C PRO A 200 9.41 -6.15 -3.84
N ARG A 201 9.85 -5.08 -4.53
CA ARG A 201 10.48 -5.17 -5.86
C ARG A 201 11.70 -6.09 -5.88
N HIS A 202 12.55 -6.05 -4.85
CA HIS A 202 13.74 -6.88 -4.78
C HIS A 202 13.38 -8.37 -4.74
N LEU A 203 12.35 -8.72 -3.94
CA LEU A 203 11.81 -10.09 -3.91
C LEU A 203 11.20 -10.48 -5.25
N LYS A 204 10.38 -9.61 -5.85
CA LYS A 204 9.73 -9.86 -7.14
C LYS A 204 10.77 -10.17 -8.22
N ASP A 205 11.81 -9.36 -8.34
CA ASP A 205 12.90 -9.57 -9.30
C ASP A 205 13.66 -10.87 -9.04
N GLY A 206 13.94 -11.18 -7.78
CA GLY A 206 14.54 -12.44 -7.36
C GLY A 206 13.71 -13.66 -7.80
N LEU A 207 12.40 -13.64 -7.53
CA LEU A 207 11.49 -14.71 -7.93
C LEU A 207 11.36 -14.84 -9.45
N TYR A 208 11.29 -13.72 -10.17
CA TYR A 208 11.18 -13.73 -11.63
C TYR A 208 12.43 -14.31 -12.29
N ASN A 209 13.61 -14.04 -11.73
CA ASN A 209 14.85 -14.67 -12.17
C ASN A 209 14.87 -16.18 -11.90
N LEU A 210 14.30 -16.64 -10.78
CA LEU A 210 14.15 -18.08 -10.49
C LEU A 210 13.14 -18.76 -11.43
N ILE A 211 12.08 -18.05 -11.81
CA ILE A 211 11.11 -18.53 -12.82
C ILE A 211 11.79 -18.66 -14.19
N LYS A 212 12.53 -17.63 -14.62
CA LYS A 212 13.31 -17.67 -15.87
C LYS A 212 14.32 -18.82 -15.87
N ALA A 213 14.92 -19.11 -14.73
CA ALA A 213 15.86 -20.23 -14.56
C ALA A 213 15.19 -21.61 -14.42
N GLY A 214 13.85 -21.69 -14.48
CA GLY A 214 13.12 -22.95 -14.36
C GLY A 214 13.20 -23.61 -12.98
N LYS A 215 13.46 -22.85 -11.91
CA LYS A 215 13.56 -23.36 -10.54
C LYS A 215 12.27 -23.16 -9.74
N VAL A 216 11.47 -22.18 -10.12
CA VAL A 216 10.21 -21.81 -9.50
C VAL A 216 9.15 -21.65 -10.58
N TYR A 217 7.90 -22.00 -10.27
CA TYR A 217 6.75 -21.65 -11.10
C TYR A 217 5.69 -20.95 -10.26
N VAL A 218 4.80 -20.20 -10.93
CA VAL A 218 3.69 -19.49 -10.29
C VAL A 218 2.36 -20.11 -10.70
N ARG A 219 1.42 -20.22 -9.76
CA ARG A 219 0.02 -20.57 -10.04
C ARG A 219 -0.91 -19.58 -9.37
N ASN A 220 -2.09 -19.43 -9.95
CA ASN A 220 -3.18 -18.75 -9.27
C ASN A 220 -3.91 -19.76 -8.37
N VAL A 221 -3.90 -19.51 -7.07
CA VAL A 221 -4.64 -20.29 -6.06
C VAL A 221 -5.59 -19.32 -5.38
N ASN A 222 -6.90 -19.59 -5.48
CA ASN A 222 -7.96 -18.76 -4.89
C ASN A 222 -7.84 -17.27 -5.24
N GLY A 223 -7.50 -16.95 -6.49
CA GLY A 223 -7.40 -15.58 -6.97
C GLY A 223 -6.11 -14.86 -6.56
N ARG A 224 -5.07 -15.57 -6.09
CA ARG A 224 -3.77 -15.01 -5.71
C ARG A 224 -2.61 -15.80 -6.32
N TYR A 225 -1.52 -15.11 -6.64
CA TYR A 225 -0.28 -15.74 -7.08
C TYR A 225 0.46 -16.42 -5.93
N VAL A 226 0.75 -17.71 -6.11
CA VAL A 226 1.51 -18.56 -5.19
C VAL A 226 2.68 -19.18 -5.94
N PHE A 227 3.86 -19.18 -5.32
CA PHE A 227 5.12 -19.62 -5.90
C PHE A 227 5.50 -20.99 -5.38
N PHE A 228 5.86 -21.88 -6.30
CA PHE A 228 6.19 -23.27 -6.02
C PHE A 228 7.57 -23.62 -6.59
N LYS A 229 8.29 -24.53 -5.93
CA LYS A 229 9.49 -25.14 -6.48
C LYS A 229 9.12 -26.08 -7.62
N VAL A 230 9.87 -26.02 -8.73
CA VAL A 230 9.76 -26.98 -9.86
C VAL A 230 10.17 -28.38 -9.42
#